data_AF-A0A6A3IP76-F1
#
_entry.id   AF-A0A6A3IP76-F1
#
_cell.length_a   1.000
_cell.length_b   1.000
_cell.length_c   1.000
_cell.angle_alpha   90.00
_cell.angle_beta   90.00
_cell.angle_gamma   90.00
#
_symmetry.space_group_name_H-M   'P 1'
#
loop_
_entity.id
_entity.type
_entity.pdbx_description
1 polymer ?
#
loop_
_entity_poly.entity_id
_entity_poly.type
_entity_poly.pdbx_seq_one_letter_code
_entity_poly.pdbx_strand_id
1 'polypeptide(L)'
;MGRWMTIEQKRKLVAKAAECPQMTQEKLAEWAQATFSLANKPARNTISDILRKADLLAGDPYQDGKRRKSLKVASLRLEKRLSAWIQEQEERNICLSRELIEMRARELQGELCDA
;
A
#
# COMPACT_ATOMS: atom_id res chain seq x y z
N MET A 1 -17.22 14.13 5.10
CA MET A 1 -16.25 13.83 4.03
C MET A 1 -16.41 12.37 3.61
N GLY A 2 -16.63 12.08 2.32
CA GLY A 2 -16.87 10.71 1.85
C GLY A 2 -15.66 9.79 2.05
N ARG A 3 -15.91 8.55 2.47
CA ARG A 3 -14.87 7.53 2.69
C ARG A 3 -14.18 7.20 1.36
N TRP A 4 -12.87 7.43 1.29
CA TRP A 4 -12.06 7.15 0.11
C TRP A 4 -11.59 5.69 0.09
N MET A 5 -11.45 5.08 -1.09
CA MET A 5 -10.97 3.71 -1.22
C MET A 5 -9.50 3.58 -0.83
N THR A 6 -9.20 2.60 0.02
CA THR A 6 -7.83 2.24 0.43
C THR A 6 -7.14 1.39 -0.64
N ILE A 7 -5.82 1.19 -0.53
CA ILE A 7 -5.05 0.31 -1.42
C ILE A 7 -5.58 -1.12 -1.34
N GLU A 8 -5.92 -1.61 -0.15
CA GLU A 8 -6.49 -2.95 0.03
C GLU A 8 -7.82 -3.11 -0.71
N GLN A 9 -8.71 -2.12 -0.59
CA GLN A 9 -10.00 -2.13 -1.27
C GLN A 9 -9.83 -2.09 -2.80
N LYS A 10 -8.83 -1.35 -3.29
CA LYS A 10 -8.47 -1.34 -4.72
C LYS A 10 -7.93 -2.70 -5.17
N ARG A 11 -7.09 -3.37 -4.37
CA ARG A 11 -6.60 -4.74 -4.66
C ARG A 11 -7.74 -5.74 -4.73
N LYS A 12 -8.68 -5.69 -3.77
CA LYS A 12 -9.90 -6.51 -3.76
C LYS A 12 -10.77 -6.26 -5.00
N LEU A 13 -10.89 -5.01 -5.45
CA LEU A 13 -11.58 -4.67 -6.70
C LEU A 13 -10.89 -5.30 -7.92
N VAL A 14 -9.56 -5.21 -8.00
CA VAL A 14 -8.78 -5.82 -9.10
C VAL A 14 -8.95 -7.34 -9.10
N ALA A 15 -8.86 -7.98 -7.94
CA ALA A 15 -9.13 -9.41 -7.79
C ALA A 15 -10.53 -9.79 -8.27
N LYS A 16 -11.56 -9.00 -7.88
CA LYS A 16 -12.94 -9.23 -8.32
C LYS A 16 -13.12 -9.09 -9.83
N ALA A 17 -12.44 -8.12 -10.45
CA ALA A 17 -12.46 -7.94 -11.90
C ALA A 17 -11.76 -9.09 -12.64
N ALA A 18 -10.71 -9.66 -12.06
CA ALA A 18 -10.02 -10.83 -12.61
C ALA A 18 -10.86 -12.12 -12.49
N GLU A 19 -11.58 -12.30 -11.37
CA GLU A 19 -12.51 -13.42 -11.18
C GLU A 19 -13.73 -13.35 -12.12
N CYS A 20 -14.16 -12.14 -12.47
CA CYS A 20 -15.38 -11.90 -13.24
C CYS A 20 -15.11 -10.94 -14.41
N PRO A 21 -14.37 -11.34 -15.45
CA PRO A 21 -14.00 -10.45 -16.57
C PRO A 21 -15.19 -9.99 -17.41
N GLN A 22 -16.32 -10.69 -17.31
CA GLN A 22 -17.59 -10.39 -17.98
C GLN A 22 -18.32 -9.19 -17.33
N MET A 23 -17.94 -8.82 -16.11
CA MET A 23 -18.63 -7.83 -15.30
C MET A 23 -18.29 -6.41 -15.77
N THR A 24 -19.31 -5.60 -16.03
CA THR A 24 -19.10 -4.21 -16.48
C THR A 24 -18.53 -3.34 -15.37
N GLN A 25 -17.86 -2.25 -15.76
CA GLN A 25 -17.28 -1.28 -14.82
C GLN A 25 -18.35 -0.65 -13.90
N GLU A 26 -19.59 -0.51 -14.37
CA GLU A 26 -20.70 -0.01 -13.55
C GLU A 26 -21.11 -0.98 -12.45
N LYS A 27 -21.19 -2.28 -12.78
CA LYS A 27 -21.45 -3.33 -11.80
C LYS A 27 -20.28 -3.45 -10.81
N LEU A 28 -19.03 -3.26 -11.24
CA LEU A 28 -17.87 -3.20 -10.34
C LEU A 28 -17.94 -2.02 -9.38
N ALA A 29 -18.43 -0.86 -9.83
CA ALA A 29 -18.64 0.29 -8.97
C ALA A 29 -19.73 0.05 -7.92
N GLU A 30 -20.86 -0.56 -8.31
CA GLU A 30 -21.94 -0.94 -7.39
C GLU A 30 -21.47 -1.96 -6.36
N TRP A 31 -20.78 -3.00 -6.81
CA TRP A 31 -20.18 -4.00 -5.92
C TRP A 31 -19.21 -3.36 -4.94
N ALA A 32 -18.34 -2.45 -5.39
CA ALA A 32 -17.38 -1.77 -4.53
C ALA A 32 -18.06 -0.85 -3.50
N GLN A 33 -19.12 -0.15 -3.91
CA GLN A 33 -19.91 0.69 -3.00
C GLN A 33 -20.53 -0.15 -1.88
N ALA A 34 -21.19 -1.25 -2.25
CA ALA A 34 -21.84 -2.16 -1.30
C ALA A 34 -20.82 -2.85 -0.39
N THR A 35 -19.75 -3.42 -0.97
CA THR A 35 -18.75 -4.22 -0.26
C THR A 35 -17.90 -3.39 0.71
N PHE A 36 -17.59 -2.14 0.37
CA PHE A 36 -16.74 -1.27 1.18
C PHE A 36 -17.52 -0.19 1.96
N SER A 37 -18.85 -0.23 1.89
CA SER A 37 -19.76 0.75 2.49
C SER A 37 -19.33 2.19 2.17
N LEU A 38 -19.05 2.46 0.89
CA LEU A 38 -18.62 3.79 0.44
C LEU A 38 -19.81 4.75 0.43
N ALA A 39 -19.57 5.98 0.86
CA ALA A 39 -20.61 7.01 0.88
C ALA A 39 -21.18 7.29 -0.53
N ASN A 40 -20.34 7.20 -1.56
CA ASN A 40 -20.71 7.44 -2.94
C ASN A 40 -20.28 6.27 -3.83
N LYS A 41 -21.07 5.98 -4.86
CA LYS A 41 -20.70 5.05 -5.95
C LYS A 41 -19.41 5.57 -6.63
N PRO A 42 -18.36 4.74 -6.76
CA PRO A 42 -17.19 5.11 -7.53
C PRO A 42 -17.56 5.45 -8.98
N ALA A 43 -16.99 6.51 -9.53
CA ALA A 43 -17.18 6.83 -10.93
C ALA A 43 -16.57 5.75 -11.83
N ARG A 44 -17.15 5.54 -13.02
CA ARG A 44 -16.61 4.61 -14.02
C ARG A 44 -15.13 4.84 -14.32
N ASN A 45 -14.72 6.10 -14.42
CA ASN A 45 -13.33 6.50 -14.69
C ASN A 45 -12.39 6.06 -13.55
N THR A 46 -12.86 6.13 -12.31
CA THR A 46 -12.11 5.66 -11.14
C THR A 46 -11.87 4.15 -11.19
N ILE A 47 -12.89 3.37 -11.58
CA ILE A 47 -12.75 1.92 -11.76
C ILE A 47 -11.73 1.63 -12.87
N SER A 48 -11.86 2.28 -14.03
CA SER A 48 -10.93 2.14 -15.15
C SER A 48 -9.48 2.47 -14.75
N ASP A 49 -9.26 3.56 -14.02
CA ASP A 49 -7.93 3.96 -13.55
C ASP A 49 -7.34 3.00 -12.53
N ILE A 50 -8.16 2.40 -11.65
CA ILE A 50 -7.72 1.38 -10.69
C ILE A 50 -7.29 0.12 -11.44
N LEU A 51 -8.09 -0.35 -12.40
CA LEU A 51 -7.78 -1.55 -13.18
C LEU A 51 -6.52 -1.35 -14.05
N ARG A 52 -6.34 -0.17 -14.65
CA ARG A 52 -5.12 0.15 -15.43
C ARG A 52 -3.86 0.14 -14.55
N LYS A 53 -3.99 0.47 -13.26
CA LYS A 53 -2.89 0.48 -12.29
C LYS A 53 -2.83 -0.82 -11.48
N ALA A 54 -3.44 -1.90 -11.95
CA ALA A 54 -3.45 -3.19 -11.26
C ALA A 54 -2.04 -3.68 -10.92
N ASP A 55 -1.10 -3.61 -11.87
CA ASP A 55 0.28 -4.07 -11.65
C ASP A 55 0.99 -3.26 -10.55
N LEU A 56 0.76 -1.94 -10.52
CA LEU A 56 1.30 -1.05 -9.49
C LEU A 56 0.65 -1.29 -8.11
N LEU A 57 -0.60 -1.76 -8.09
CA LEU A 57 -1.29 -2.15 -6.86
C LEU A 57 -0.85 -3.52 -6.38
N ALA A 58 -0.48 -4.44 -7.29
CA ALA A 58 0.08 -5.75 -6.98
C ALA A 58 1.52 -5.67 -6.44
N GLY A 59 2.30 -4.69 -6.89
CA GLY A 59 3.66 -4.42 -6.42
C GLY A 59 3.74 -3.98 -4.94
N ASP A 60 4.94 -4.14 -4.37
CA ASP A 60 5.28 -3.77 -2.98
C ASP A 60 6.23 -2.56 -2.96
N PRO A 61 5.95 -1.55 -2.11
CA PRO A 61 6.76 -1.46 -0.89
C PRO A 61 6.01 -0.83 0.30
N TYR A 62 4.87 -1.40 0.68
CA TYR A 62 4.46 -1.54 2.08
C TYR A 62 3.08 -2.23 2.16
N GLN A 63 2.98 -3.19 3.08
CA GLN A 63 1.80 -4.02 3.34
C GLN A 63 0.61 -3.27 3.95
N ASP A 64 0.77 -1.98 4.28
CA ASP A 64 -0.30 -1.19 4.89
C ASP A 64 -1.36 -0.78 3.85
N GLY A 65 -2.22 -1.74 3.53
CA GLY A 65 -3.35 -1.57 2.63
C GLY A 65 -4.39 -0.55 3.11
N LYS A 66 -4.26 -0.04 4.34
CA LYS A 66 -5.12 0.97 4.97
C LYS A 66 -4.96 2.35 4.36
N ARG A 67 -3.82 2.64 3.73
CA ARG A 67 -3.57 3.94 3.07
C ARG A 67 -4.40 4.10 1.80
N ARG A 68 -4.75 5.34 1.46
CA ARG A 68 -5.38 5.69 0.18
C ARG A 68 -4.39 5.65 -0.99
N LYS A 69 -3.16 6.14 -0.77
CA LYS A 69 -2.11 6.31 -1.78
C LYS A 69 -0.86 5.56 -1.35
N SER A 70 -0.12 5.04 -2.32
CA SER A 70 1.20 4.46 -2.08
C SER A 70 2.12 5.51 -1.49
N LEU A 71 2.96 5.11 -0.54
CA LEU A 71 3.99 5.97 0.01
C LEU A 71 5.08 6.15 -1.05
N LYS A 72 5.46 7.40 -1.30
CA LYS A 72 6.68 7.70 -2.05
C LYS A 72 7.82 7.75 -1.05
N VAL A 73 8.80 6.89 -1.24
CA VAL A 73 10.00 6.80 -0.39
C VAL A 73 11.21 7.07 -1.28
N ALA A 74 12.21 7.77 -0.75
CA ALA A 74 13.48 8.02 -1.44
C ALA A 74 14.29 6.73 -1.72
N SER A 75 14.34 5.79 -0.77
CA SER A 75 15.05 4.51 -0.94
C SER A 75 14.26 3.35 -0.34
N LEU A 76 13.65 2.53 -1.20
CA LEU A 76 12.92 1.34 -0.79
C LEU A 76 13.82 0.30 -0.10
N ARG A 77 15.07 0.21 -0.56
CA ARG A 77 16.07 -0.72 -0.02
C ARG A 77 16.42 -0.37 1.42
N LEU A 78 16.56 0.93 1.72
CA LEU A 78 16.82 1.42 3.07
C LEU A 78 15.63 1.17 4.01
N GLU A 79 14.41 1.54 3.60
CA GLU A 79 13.21 1.33 4.44
C GLU A 79 13.00 -0.15 4.78
N LYS A 80 13.19 -1.06 3.81
CA LYS A 80 13.05 -2.51 4.05
C LYS A 80 14.06 -3.03 5.06
N ARG A 81 15.32 -2.58 4.97
CA ARG A 81 16.39 -3.02 5.87
C ARG A 81 16.25 -2.41 7.27
N LEU A 82 15.84 -1.14 7.33
CA LEU A 82 15.58 -0.45 8.60
C LEU A 82 14.35 -1.04 9.31
N SER A 83 13.27 -1.34 8.60
CA SER A 83 12.07 -1.91 9.21
C SER A 83 12.27 -3.34 9.71
N ALA A 84 13.04 -4.17 8.98
CA ALA A 84 13.44 -5.50 9.44
C ALA A 84 14.28 -5.41 10.73
N TRP A 85 15.22 -4.47 10.80
CA TRP A 85 16.00 -4.25 12.00
C TRP A 85 15.14 -3.76 13.17
N ILE A 86 14.21 -2.82 12.95
CA ILE A 86 13.26 -2.37 13.99
C ILE A 86 12.47 -3.55 14.55
N GLN A 87 11.90 -4.40 13.70
CA GLN A 87 11.15 -5.58 14.12
C GLN A 87 12.01 -6.52 14.99
N GLU A 88 13.26 -6.78 14.58
CA GLU A 88 14.18 -7.59 15.37
C GLU A 88 14.46 -6.99 16.76
N GLN A 89 14.59 -5.67 16.87
CA GLN A 89 14.79 -5.02 18.18
C GLN A 89 13.52 -5.01 19.04
N GLU A 90 12.34 -4.84 18.43
CA GLU A 90 11.06 -4.93 19.11
C GLU A 90 10.79 -6.35 19.65
N GLU A 91 11.12 -7.39 18.89
CA GLU A 91 11.05 -8.80 19.34
C GLU A 91 11.98 -9.07 20.53
N ARG A 92 13.11 -8.36 20.60
CA ARG A 92 14.05 -8.39 21.73
C ARG A 92 13.60 -7.51 22.91
N ASN A 93 12.41 -6.90 22.84
CA ASN A 93 11.87 -5.94 23.82
C ASN A 93 12.79 -4.73 24.08
N ILE A 94 13.56 -4.32 23.07
CA ILE A 94 14.42 -3.13 23.17
C ILE A 94 13.59 -1.90 22.80
N CYS A 95 13.50 -0.94 23.70
CA CYS A 95 12.87 0.35 23.41
C CYS A 95 13.77 1.17 22.47
N LEU A 96 13.34 1.33 21.23
CA LEU A 96 14.05 2.15 20.25
C LEU A 96 13.69 3.63 20.42
N SER A 97 14.70 4.45 20.66
CA SER A 97 14.56 5.91 20.57
C SER A 97 14.60 6.34 19.09
N ARG A 98 14.00 7.51 18.82
CA ARG A 98 14.08 8.15 17.49
C ARG A 98 15.53 8.34 17.04
N GLU A 99 16.40 8.76 17.95
CA GLU A 99 17.83 8.99 17.70
C GLU A 99 18.55 7.70 17.30
N LEU A 100 18.25 6.60 17.98
CA LEU A 100 18.83 5.29 17.68
C LEU A 100 18.41 4.79 16.29
N ILE A 101 17.14 5.00 15.93
CA ILE A 101 16.62 4.66 14.59
C ILE A 101 17.29 5.53 13.52
N GLU A 102 17.43 6.85 13.75
CA GLU A 102 18.10 7.75 12.80
C GLU A 102 19.58 7.39 12.62
N MET A 103 20.27 7.04 13.71
CA MET A 103 21.67 6.60 13.65
C MET A 103 21.78 5.34 12.79
N ARG A 104 20.96 4.33 13.05
CA ARG A 104 20.97 3.09 12.27
C ARG A 104 20.60 3.31 10.81
N ALA A 105 19.67 4.22 10.53
CA ALA A 105 19.30 4.58 9.16
C ALA A 105 20.48 5.17 8.38
N ARG A 106 21.30 6.04 9.01
CA ARG A 106 22.49 6.63 8.37
C ARG A 106 23.56 5.58 8.12
N GLU A 107 23.81 4.68 9.06
CA GLU A 107 24.75 3.56 8.88
C GLU A 107 24.33 2.67 7.71
N LEU A 108 23.07 2.24 7.69
CA LEU A 108 22.51 1.46 6.60
C LEU A 108 22.57 2.22 5.27
N GLN A 109 22.37 3.53 5.27
CA GLN A 109 22.49 4.34 4.06
C GLN A 109 23.93 4.35 3.53
N GLY A 110 24.93 4.43 4.41
CA GLY A 110 26.35 4.32 4.04
C GLY A 110 26.68 2.95 3.42
N GLU A 111 26.30 1.86 4.08
CA GLU A 111 26.47 0.49 3.57
C GLU A 111 25.85 0.28 2.18
N LEU A 112 24.75 0.99 1.89
CA LEU A 112 24.05 0.91 0.61
C LEU A 112 24.57 1.90 -0.44
N CYS A 113 25.43 2.85 -0.09
CA CYS A 113 26.02 3.81 -1.03
C CYS A 113 27.41 3.37 -1.50
N ASP A 114 28.12 2.57 -0.69
CA ASP A 114 29.43 1.98 -0.99
C ASP A 114 29.35 0.67 -1.81
N ALA A 115 28.16 0.30 -2.30
CA ALA A 115 27.90 -0.90 -3.10
C ALA A 115 27.09 -0.57 -4.37
#